data_AF-A0A7S0XUG9-F1
#
_entry.id   AF-A0A7S0XUG9-F1
#
_cell.length_a   1.000
_cell.length_b   1.000
_cell.length_c   1.000
_cell.angle_alpha   90.00
_cell.angle_beta   90.00
_cell.angle_gamma   90.00
#
_symmetry.space_group_name_H-M   'P 1'
#
loop_
_entity.id
_entity.type
_entity.pdbx_description
1 polymer ?
#
loop_
_entity_poly.entity_id
_entity_poly.type
_entity_poly.pdbx_seq_one_letter_code
_entity_poly.pdbx_strand_id
1 'polypeptide(L)'
;KHKLAVEDAVLEPWVEDVLRERSRAGEKPEELMDHLGDGYQGYAQMANLLCEWHAMLGDDEKALDREVRGYLKAVILRDFSPTVADSVFEKAGQTPQWLDKMTAEPEWRDLIYELSEMHPTCNLMQYAMAEISQKGLEADKAGPEAAAANLAIFRTMFREAMVALCDPSKEPSTDDLEDLKRLACHNEHAYVYVLSVLQSLSGEPLGPSMRRVAQELQRELASRGKGRQAELFHTAVSGGAAHTQACAALTSMMGTRKTNPSDILTLHKLYAGEGGGGRPPPRQVSFG
;
A
#
# COMPACT_ATOMS: atom_id res chain seq x y z
N LYS A 1 -44.24 21.63 11.89
CA LYS A 1 -43.99 20.19 12.12
C LYS A 1 -42.76 20.07 13.03
N HIS A 2 -42.80 19.21 14.04
CA HIS A 2 -41.68 19.00 14.95
C HIS A 2 -40.45 18.57 14.13
N LYS A 3 -39.31 19.24 14.27
CA LYS A 3 -38.12 18.93 13.44
C LYS A 3 -37.65 17.48 13.65
N LEU A 4 -37.86 16.94 14.86
CA LEU A 4 -37.57 15.55 15.22
C LEU A 4 -38.55 14.52 14.63
N ALA A 5 -39.73 14.94 14.15
CA ALA A 5 -40.72 14.06 13.52
C ALA A 5 -40.60 14.01 11.99
N VAL A 6 -39.49 14.52 11.45
CA VAL A 6 -39.13 14.33 10.04
C VAL A 6 -38.67 12.87 9.86
N GLU A 7 -38.92 12.31 8.68
CA GLU A 7 -38.52 10.94 8.35
C GLU A 7 -37.04 10.70 8.62
N ASP A 8 -36.73 9.67 9.40
CA ASP A 8 -35.39 9.26 9.82
C ASP A 8 -34.53 10.40 10.41
N ALA A 9 -35.18 11.39 11.05
CA ALA A 9 -34.51 12.49 11.75
C ALA A 9 -33.44 12.03 12.75
N VAL A 10 -33.54 10.80 13.28
CA VAL A 10 -32.56 10.21 14.18
C VAL A 10 -31.19 9.99 13.53
N LEU A 11 -31.13 9.87 12.20
CA LEU A 11 -29.89 9.67 11.45
C LEU A 11 -29.24 10.98 11.02
N GLU A 12 -29.91 12.11 11.27
CA GLU A 12 -29.48 13.40 10.78
C GLU A 12 -28.42 14.05 11.71
N PRO A 13 -27.39 14.73 11.14
CA PRO A 13 -26.30 15.32 11.94
C PRO A 13 -26.75 16.36 12.97
N TRP A 14 -27.90 17.01 12.73
CA TRP A 14 -28.43 18.08 13.59
C TRP A 14 -29.27 17.58 14.76
N VAL A 15 -29.54 16.27 14.85
CA VAL A 15 -30.50 15.73 15.83
C VAL A 15 -30.03 15.94 17.27
N GLU A 16 -28.72 15.77 17.54
CA GLU A 16 -28.17 15.93 18.89
C GLU A 16 -28.30 17.37 19.41
N ASP A 17 -28.06 18.35 18.54
CA ASP A 17 -28.17 19.77 18.89
C ASP A 17 -29.62 20.13 19.22
N VAL A 18 -30.58 19.64 18.43
CA VAL A 18 -32.00 19.85 18.66
C VAL A 18 -32.46 19.16 19.95
N LEU A 19 -32.03 17.93 20.20
CA LEU A 19 -32.34 17.23 21.45
C LEU A 19 -31.79 17.97 22.67
N ARG A 20 -30.56 18.49 22.59
CA ARG A 20 -29.93 19.25 23.67
C ARG A 20 -30.64 20.59 23.93
N GLU A 21 -31.02 21.29 22.87
CA GLU A 21 -31.78 22.55 22.97
C GLU A 21 -33.15 22.32 23.63
N ARG A 22 -33.87 21.29 23.18
CA ARG A 22 -35.22 20.96 23.65
C ARG A 22 -35.23 20.42 25.08
N SER A 23 -34.24 19.60 25.43
CA SER A 23 -34.02 19.16 26.80
C SER A 23 -33.75 20.35 27.74
N ARG A 24 -32.95 21.34 27.30
CA ARG A 24 -32.72 22.58 28.07
C ARG A 24 -33.96 23.46 28.18
N ALA A 25 -34.87 23.41 27.21
CA ALA A 25 -36.16 24.09 27.24
C ALA A 25 -37.19 23.42 28.18
N GLY A 26 -36.85 22.27 28.77
CA GLY A 26 -37.69 21.56 29.74
C GLY A 26 -38.65 20.54 29.12
N GLU A 27 -38.49 20.19 27.84
CA GLU A 27 -39.24 19.11 27.23
C GLU A 27 -38.84 17.76 27.84
N LYS A 28 -39.83 16.89 28.06
CA LYS A 28 -39.60 15.59 28.70
C LYS A 28 -38.89 14.64 27.72
N PRO A 29 -37.93 13.82 28.20
CA PRO A 29 -37.27 12.82 27.35
C PRO A 29 -38.23 11.85 26.66
N GLU A 30 -39.33 11.49 27.31
CA GLU A 30 -40.38 10.62 26.76
C GLU A 30 -41.01 11.22 25.49
N GLU A 31 -41.41 12.49 25.56
CA GLU A 31 -41.98 13.20 24.40
C GLU A 31 -40.96 13.34 23.26
N LEU A 32 -39.68 13.54 23.57
CA LEU A 32 -38.61 13.60 22.56
C LEU A 32 -38.38 12.25 21.88
N MET A 33 -38.45 11.15 22.64
CA MET A 33 -38.36 9.79 22.10
C MET A 33 -39.57 9.45 21.24
N ASP A 34 -40.78 9.83 21.66
CA ASP A 34 -42.00 9.63 20.88
C ASP A 34 -41.90 10.37 19.53
N HIS A 35 -41.45 11.63 19.53
CA HIS A 35 -41.27 12.39 18.29
C HIS A 35 -40.24 11.77 17.34
N LEU A 36 -39.14 11.21 17.87
CA LEU A 36 -38.14 10.52 17.07
C LEU A 36 -38.65 9.16 16.56
N GLY A 37 -39.37 8.43 17.41
CA GLY A 37 -39.97 7.14 17.08
C GLY A 37 -41.01 7.26 15.99
N ASP A 38 -41.89 8.27 16.07
CA ASP A 38 -42.91 8.57 15.06
C ASP A 38 -42.31 8.89 13.69
N GLY A 39 -41.13 9.51 13.66
CA GLY A 39 -40.41 9.86 12.44
C GLY A 39 -39.54 8.72 11.88
N TYR A 40 -39.25 7.67 12.65
CA TYR A 40 -38.30 6.65 12.26
C TYR A 40 -38.93 5.63 11.30
N GLN A 41 -38.45 5.61 10.05
CA GLN A 41 -38.84 4.66 9.01
C GLN A 41 -37.82 3.51 8.89
N GLY A 42 -36.57 3.73 9.33
CA GLY A 42 -35.53 2.72 9.37
C GLY A 42 -34.99 2.35 7.99
N TYR A 43 -34.96 3.29 7.04
CA TYR A 43 -34.52 2.99 5.67
C TYR A 43 -33.09 2.47 5.61
N ALA A 44 -32.18 2.99 6.46
CA ALA A 44 -30.81 2.51 6.54
C ALA A 44 -30.74 1.04 7.02
N GLN A 45 -31.54 0.68 8.03
CA GLN A 45 -31.62 -0.68 8.56
C GLN A 45 -32.27 -1.62 7.55
N MET A 46 -33.28 -1.15 6.81
CA MET A 46 -33.92 -1.94 5.76
C MET A 46 -32.96 -2.21 4.60
N ALA A 47 -32.10 -1.25 4.23
CA ALA A 47 -31.03 -1.48 3.26
C ALA A 47 -30.04 -2.55 3.74
N ASN A 48 -29.62 -2.51 5.00
CA ASN A 48 -28.74 -3.55 5.57
C ASN A 48 -29.42 -4.93 5.56
N LEU A 49 -30.71 -4.99 5.92
CA LEU A 49 -31.47 -6.24 5.92
C LEU A 49 -31.60 -6.83 4.50
N LEU A 50 -31.83 -5.99 3.50
CA LEU A 50 -31.80 -6.41 2.10
C LEU A 50 -30.44 -6.99 1.72
N CYS A 51 -29.35 -6.38 2.17
CA CYS A 51 -28.01 -6.91 1.93
C CYS A 51 -27.81 -8.29 2.57
N GLU A 52 -28.25 -8.47 3.81
CA GLU A 52 -28.21 -9.76 4.51
C GLU A 52 -29.07 -10.82 3.80
N TRP A 53 -30.22 -10.44 3.25
CA TRP A 53 -31.08 -11.34 2.49
C TRP A 53 -30.44 -11.79 1.18
N HIS A 54 -29.79 -10.89 0.46
CA HIS A 54 -29.01 -11.23 -0.72
C HIS A 54 -27.89 -12.23 -0.38
N ALA A 55 -27.15 -11.99 0.72
CA ALA A 55 -26.15 -12.93 1.20
C ALA A 55 -26.74 -14.31 1.55
N MET A 56 -27.92 -14.36 2.20
CA MET A 56 -28.61 -15.63 2.51
C MET A 56 -29.09 -16.39 1.27
N LEU A 57 -29.44 -15.70 0.20
CA LEU A 57 -29.85 -16.30 -1.07
C LEU A 57 -28.67 -16.88 -1.87
N GLY A 58 -27.44 -16.68 -1.39
CA GLY A 58 -26.21 -17.21 -1.98
C GLY A 58 -25.52 -16.24 -2.94
N ASP A 59 -25.91 -14.97 -2.94
CA ASP A 59 -25.19 -13.95 -3.70
C ASP A 59 -23.81 -13.69 -3.09
N ASP A 60 -22.84 -13.31 -3.92
CA ASP A 60 -21.49 -12.99 -3.45
C ASP A 60 -21.52 -11.70 -2.61
N GLU A 61 -21.34 -11.86 -1.30
CA GLU A 61 -21.28 -10.78 -0.32
C GLU A 61 -20.26 -9.70 -0.71
N LYS A 62 -19.14 -10.08 -1.33
CA LYS A 62 -18.12 -9.12 -1.79
C LYS A 62 -18.57 -8.34 -3.01
N ALA A 63 -19.32 -8.95 -3.90
CA ALA A 63 -19.88 -8.28 -5.06
C ALA A 63 -20.95 -7.26 -4.63
N LEU A 64 -21.79 -7.66 -3.68
CA LEU A 64 -22.83 -6.80 -3.11
C LEU A 64 -22.25 -5.61 -2.35
N ASP A 65 -21.26 -5.83 -1.48
CA ASP A 65 -20.55 -4.75 -0.76
C ASP A 65 -19.94 -3.74 -1.76
N ARG A 66 -19.32 -4.23 -2.84
CA ARG A 66 -18.79 -3.37 -3.90
C ARG A 66 -19.87 -2.54 -4.58
N GLU A 67 -21.03 -3.11 -4.86
CA GLU A 67 -22.15 -2.40 -5.49
C GLU A 67 -22.71 -1.30 -4.59
N VAL A 68 -22.94 -1.61 -3.31
CA VAL A 68 -23.41 -0.63 -2.31
C VAL A 68 -22.40 0.49 -2.14
N ARG A 69 -21.11 0.18 -2.01
CA ARG A 69 -20.03 1.17 -1.93
C ARG A 69 -19.95 2.03 -3.17
N GLY A 70 -20.11 1.44 -4.35
CA GLY A 70 -20.16 2.15 -5.63
C GLY A 70 -21.30 3.17 -5.67
N TYR A 71 -22.48 2.79 -5.22
CA TYR A 71 -23.63 3.70 -5.12
C TYR A 71 -23.38 4.83 -4.10
N LEU A 72 -22.85 4.52 -2.91
CA LEU A 72 -22.51 5.52 -1.91
C LEU A 72 -21.48 6.53 -2.43
N LYS A 73 -20.42 6.06 -3.11
CA LYS A 73 -19.43 6.94 -3.75
C LYS A 73 -20.10 7.89 -4.74
N ALA A 74 -20.99 7.39 -5.60
CA ALA A 74 -21.69 8.21 -6.58
C ALA A 74 -22.58 9.27 -5.92
N VAL A 75 -23.28 8.92 -4.84
CA VAL A 75 -24.10 9.87 -4.06
C VAL A 75 -23.22 10.93 -3.41
N ILE A 76 -22.10 10.54 -2.78
CA ILE A 76 -21.18 11.49 -2.17
C ILE A 76 -20.63 12.44 -3.23
N LEU A 77 -20.10 11.94 -4.35
CA LEU A 77 -19.56 12.78 -5.43
C LEU A 77 -20.60 13.77 -5.98
N ARG A 78 -21.87 13.35 -6.07
CA ARG A 78 -22.96 14.18 -6.58
C ARG A 78 -23.37 15.29 -5.60
N ASP A 79 -23.49 14.95 -4.32
CA ASP A 79 -24.14 15.81 -3.33
C ASP A 79 -23.14 16.46 -2.36
N PHE A 80 -21.84 16.22 -2.52
CA PHE A 80 -20.80 16.80 -1.67
C PHE A 80 -20.81 18.32 -1.76
N SER A 81 -20.86 18.96 -0.58
CA SER A 81 -20.78 20.41 -0.45
C SER A 81 -19.56 20.79 0.39
N PRO A 82 -18.54 21.44 -0.19
CA PRO A 82 -17.32 21.79 0.54
C PRO A 82 -17.59 22.76 1.69
N THR A 83 -18.56 23.67 1.53
CA THR A 83 -18.92 24.64 2.57
C THR A 83 -19.59 23.98 3.78
N VAL A 84 -20.48 23.01 3.54
CA VAL A 84 -21.12 22.25 4.62
C VAL A 84 -20.10 21.36 5.31
N ALA A 85 -19.28 20.65 4.53
CA ALA A 85 -18.22 19.77 5.05
C ALA A 85 -17.25 20.53 5.96
N ASP A 86 -16.75 21.68 5.51
CA ASP A 86 -15.84 22.51 6.29
C ASP A 86 -16.52 23.07 7.55
N SER A 87 -17.78 23.48 7.46
CA SER A 87 -18.52 23.96 8.64
C SER A 87 -18.70 22.89 9.72
N VAL A 88 -18.88 21.63 9.31
CA VAL A 88 -19.00 20.49 10.23
C VAL A 88 -17.63 20.16 10.82
N PHE A 89 -16.59 20.17 9.99
CA PHE A 89 -15.21 19.92 10.41
C PHE A 89 -14.70 20.95 11.43
N GLU A 90 -14.95 22.24 11.18
CA GLU A 90 -14.58 23.32 12.09
C GLU A 90 -15.33 23.25 13.43
N LYS A 91 -16.63 22.91 13.40
CA LYS A 91 -17.45 22.77 14.61
C LYS A 91 -17.04 21.57 15.48
N ALA A 92 -16.63 20.47 14.86
CA ALA A 92 -16.19 19.29 15.59
C ALA A 92 -14.92 19.57 16.42
N GLY A 93 -14.04 20.47 15.94
CA GLY A 93 -12.82 20.90 16.63
C GLY A 93 -11.78 19.78 16.83
N GLN A 94 -12.08 18.56 16.39
CA GLN A 94 -11.26 17.36 16.47
C GLN A 94 -11.40 16.57 15.17
N THR A 95 -10.39 15.78 14.83
CA THR A 95 -10.42 14.90 13.67
C THR A 95 -11.59 13.91 13.78
N PRO A 96 -12.47 13.85 12.77
CA PRO A 96 -13.57 12.90 12.80
C PRO A 96 -13.05 11.47 12.79
N GLN A 97 -13.46 10.65 13.76
CA GLN A 97 -13.01 9.24 13.87
C GLN A 97 -13.38 8.39 12.65
N TRP A 98 -14.42 8.78 11.90
CA TRP A 98 -14.79 8.11 10.67
C TRP A 98 -13.73 8.31 9.56
N LEU A 99 -12.99 9.42 9.58
CA LEU A 99 -11.98 9.72 8.57
C LEU A 99 -10.76 8.78 8.69
N ASP A 100 -10.37 8.43 9.91
CA ASP A 100 -9.34 7.41 10.16
C ASP A 100 -9.70 6.05 9.53
N LYS A 101 -10.96 5.65 9.67
CA LYS A 101 -11.47 4.39 9.09
C LYS A 101 -11.55 4.48 7.57
N MET A 102 -12.00 5.62 7.07
CA MET A 102 -12.14 5.86 5.63
C MET A 102 -10.78 5.91 4.93
N THR A 103 -9.78 6.59 5.50
CA THR A 103 -8.42 6.68 4.92
C THR A 103 -7.66 5.35 4.97
N ALA A 104 -8.02 4.43 5.87
CA ALA A 104 -7.40 3.10 5.94
C ALA A 104 -7.72 2.22 4.72
N GLU A 105 -8.88 2.42 4.08
CA GLU A 105 -9.34 1.60 2.97
C GLU A 105 -8.99 2.25 1.60
N PRO A 106 -8.33 1.53 0.66
CA PRO A 106 -7.90 2.09 -0.63
C PRO A 106 -9.04 2.68 -1.46
N GLU A 107 -10.18 1.99 -1.51
CA GLU A 107 -11.34 2.41 -2.28
C GLU A 107 -11.88 3.78 -1.85
N TRP A 108 -11.81 4.10 -0.55
CA TRP A 108 -12.25 5.39 -0.05
C TRP A 108 -11.18 6.46 -0.19
N ARG A 109 -9.88 6.09 -0.20
CA ARG A 109 -8.80 7.01 -0.59
C ARG A 109 -8.99 7.51 -2.02
N ASP A 110 -9.40 6.65 -2.95
CA ASP A 110 -9.75 7.06 -4.33
C ASP A 110 -10.81 8.16 -4.36
N LEU A 111 -11.86 8.01 -3.55
CA LEU A 111 -12.91 9.02 -3.41
C LEU A 111 -12.34 10.33 -2.84
N ILE A 112 -11.47 10.26 -1.82
CA ILE A 112 -10.84 11.44 -1.23
C ILE A 112 -9.96 12.15 -2.25
N TYR A 113 -9.19 11.42 -3.05
CA TYR A 113 -8.39 12.00 -4.13
C TYR A 113 -9.29 12.72 -5.14
N GLU A 114 -10.36 12.08 -5.61
CA GLU A 114 -11.30 12.67 -6.58
C GLU A 114 -12.00 13.93 -6.01
N LEU A 115 -12.47 13.87 -4.77
CA LEU A 115 -13.05 15.04 -4.09
C LEU A 115 -12.04 16.16 -3.88
N SER A 116 -10.78 15.84 -3.59
CA SER A 116 -9.71 16.84 -3.44
C SER A 116 -9.35 17.52 -4.76
N GLU A 117 -9.43 16.80 -5.88
CA GLU A 117 -9.24 17.36 -7.23
C GLU A 117 -10.41 18.27 -7.62
N MET A 118 -11.65 17.88 -7.31
CA MET A 118 -12.84 18.69 -7.58
C MET A 118 -12.95 19.92 -6.65
N HIS A 119 -12.48 19.79 -5.41
CA HIS A 119 -12.63 20.81 -4.35
C HIS A 119 -11.29 21.09 -3.63
N PRO A 120 -10.28 21.65 -4.32
CA PRO A 120 -8.94 21.83 -3.76
C PRO A 120 -8.88 22.81 -2.58
N THR A 121 -9.89 23.66 -2.42
CA THR A 121 -9.97 24.66 -1.34
C THR A 121 -10.75 24.17 -0.11
N CYS A 122 -11.27 22.94 -0.12
CA CYS A 122 -11.99 22.38 1.03
C CYS A 122 -11.01 22.01 2.14
N ASN A 123 -11.21 22.58 3.35
CA ASN A 123 -10.34 22.34 4.50
C ASN A 123 -10.33 20.85 4.90
N LEU A 124 -11.50 20.21 4.88
CA LEU A 124 -11.61 18.78 5.17
C LEU A 124 -10.80 17.93 4.17
N MET A 125 -10.85 18.25 2.88
CA MET A 125 -10.09 17.50 1.85
C MET A 125 -8.59 17.75 1.96
N GLN A 126 -8.16 18.99 2.21
CA GLN A 126 -6.75 19.30 2.45
C GLN A 126 -6.21 18.56 3.67
N TYR A 127 -7.00 18.48 4.73
CA TYR A 127 -6.65 17.71 5.93
C TYR A 127 -6.55 16.22 5.62
N ALA A 128 -7.57 15.63 4.98
CA ALA A 128 -7.58 14.22 4.60
C ALA A 128 -6.39 13.84 3.71
N MET A 129 -6.05 14.71 2.75
CA MET A 129 -4.87 14.56 1.91
C MET A 129 -3.56 14.60 2.71
N ALA A 130 -3.43 15.56 3.63
CA ALA A 130 -2.27 15.64 4.51
C ALA A 130 -2.16 14.40 5.42
N GLU A 131 -3.28 13.86 5.89
CA GLU A 131 -3.34 12.66 6.73
C GLU A 131 -2.91 11.40 5.97
N ILE A 132 -3.42 11.22 4.75
CA ILE A 132 -2.99 10.15 3.82
C ILE A 132 -1.49 10.25 3.57
N SER A 133 -0.99 11.47 3.34
CA SER A 133 0.44 11.74 3.14
C SER A 133 1.29 11.37 4.36
N GLN A 134 0.89 11.81 5.55
CA GLN A 134 1.57 11.51 6.81
C GLN A 134 1.60 10.01 7.12
N LYS A 135 0.52 9.30 6.80
CA LYS A 135 0.42 7.84 6.95
C LYS A 135 1.19 7.07 5.85
N GLY A 136 1.68 7.76 4.82
CA GLY A 136 2.39 7.14 3.69
C GLY A 136 1.49 6.24 2.84
N LEU A 137 0.20 6.56 2.80
CA LEU A 137 -0.84 5.81 2.07
C LEU A 137 -1.01 6.29 0.63
N GLU A 138 -0.13 7.18 0.15
CA GLU A 138 -0.11 7.69 -1.23
C GLU A 138 0.31 6.66 -2.28
N ALA A 139 0.70 5.45 -1.86
CA ALA A 139 1.17 4.38 -2.74
C ALA A 139 0.18 4.02 -3.85
N ASP A 140 -1.14 4.07 -3.57
CA ASP A 140 -2.18 3.62 -4.51
C ASP A 140 -2.22 4.43 -5.82
N LYS A 141 -1.92 5.74 -5.74
CA LYS A 141 -1.88 6.66 -6.90
C LYS A 141 -0.47 7.09 -7.29
N ALA A 142 0.53 6.78 -6.47
CA ALA A 142 1.91 7.17 -6.72
C ALA A 142 2.51 6.38 -7.88
N GLY A 143 3.06 7.09 -8.87
CA GLY A 143 3.93 6.49 -9.87
C GLY A 143 5.34 6.16 -9.32
N PRO A 144 6.17 5.46 -10.11
CA PRO A 144 7.57 5.16 -9.76
C PRO A 144 8.39 6.39 -9.38
N GLU A 145 8.13 7.54 -9.99
CA GLU A 145 8.79 8.83 -9.71
C GLU A 145 8.45 9.36 -8.31
N ALA A 146 7.19 9.26 -7.87
CA ALA A 146 6.77 9.70 -6.53
C ALA A 146 7.31 8.75 -5.45
N ALA A 147 7.35 7.44 -5.74
CA ALA A 147 7.97 6.44 -4.89
C ALA A 147 9.48 6.74 -4.69
N ALA A 148 10.18 7.10 -5.76
CA ALA A 148 11.60 7.45 -5.70
C ALA A 148 11.92 8.64 -4.80
N ALA A 149 10.99 9.59 -4.65
CA ALA A 149 11.17 10.78 -3.83
C ALA A 149 10.87 10.54 -2.34
N ASN A 150 10.05 9.55 -2.00
CA ASN A 150 9.62 9.27 -0.63
C ASN A 150 9.72 7.78 -0.27
N LEU A 151 10.66 7.45 0.62
CA LEU A 151 10.92 6.07 1.06
C LEU A 151 9.69 5.38 1.67
N ALA A 152 8.79 6.12 2.33
CA ALA A 152 7.58 5.54 2.90
C ALA A 152 6.63 5.04 1.81
N ILE A 153 6.40 5.85 0.78
CA ILE A 153 5.61 5.50 -0.41
C ILE A 153 6.25 4.31 -1.12
N PHE A 154 7.57 4.36 -1.34
CA PHE A 154 8.32 3.27 -1.96
C PHE A 154 8.15 1.95 -1.21
N ARG A 155 8.27 1.96 0.12
CA ARG A 155 8.15 0.77 0.96
C ARG A 155 6.76 0.15 0.86
N THR A 156 5.71 0.99 0.83
CA THR A 156 4.32 0.53 0.71
C THR A 156 4.09 -0.10 -0.67
N MET A 157 4.45 0.59 -1.75
CA MET A 157 4.34 0.04 -3.12
C MET A 157 5.16 -1.25 -3.30
N PHE A 158 6.37 -1.30 -2.75
CA PHE A 158 7.20 -2.50 -2.81
C PHE A 158 6.57 -3.66 -2.02
N ARG A 159 6.01 -3.39 -0.84
CA ARG A 159 5.29 -4.40 -0.06
C ARG A 159 4.12 -4.97 -0.85
N GLU A 160 3.31 -4.11 -1.45
CA GLU A 160 2.14 -4.52 -2.24
C GLU A 160 2.55 -5.37 -3.45
N ALA A 161 3.57 -4.95 -4.19
CA ALA A 161 4.12 -5.72 -5.30
C ALA A 161 4.63 -7.11 -4.84
N MET A 162 5.30 -7.18 -3.68
CA MET A 162 5.76 -8.45 -3.12
C MET A 162 4.61 -9.34 -2.66
N VAL A 163 3.56 -8.77 -2.06
CA VAL A 163 2.36 -9.50 -1.64
C VAL A 163 1.64 -10.06 -2.87
N ALA A 164 1.47 -9.27 -3.92
CA ALA A 164 0.87 -9.71 -5.18
C ALA A 164 1.67 -10.86 -5.81
N LEU A 165 3.00 -10.72 -5.90
CA LEU A 165 3.87 -11.74 -6.48
C LEU A 165 3.93 -13.04 -5.65
N CYS A 166 3.70 -12.95 -4.34
CA CYS A 166 3.71 -14.10 -3.42
C CYS A 166 2.31 -14.64 -3.10
N ASP A 167 1.25 -14.11 -3.71
CA ASP A 167 -0.13 -14.51 -3.42
C ASP A 167 -0.36 -15.96 -3.91
N PRO A 168 -0.53 -16.94 -2.99
CA PRO A 168 -0.69 -18.34 -3.38
C PRO A 168 -2.06 -18.63 -4.03
N SER A 169 -3.01 -17.69 -3.92
CA SER A 169 -4.35 -17.82 -4.50
C SER A 169 -4.40 -17.39 -5.97
N LYS A 170 -3.36 -16.71 -6.47
CA LYS A 170 -3.25 -16.22 -7.84
C LYS A 170 -2.20 -17.01 -8.60
N GLU A 171 -2.45 -17.25 -9.88
CA GLU A 171 -1.37 -17.69 -10.76
C GLU A 171 -0.35 -16.55 -10.88
N PRO A 172 0.96 -16.84 -10.82
CA PRO A 172 2.00 -15.82 -10.91
C PRO A 172 1.90 -15.11 -12.27
N SER A 173 1.46 -13.86 -12.25
CA SER A 173 1.34 -13.05 -13.47
C SER A 173 2.71 -12.52 -13.88
N THR A 174 2.96 -12.52 -15.20
CA THR A 174 4.12 -11.81 -15.75
C THR A 174 4.05 -10.32 -15.45
N ASP A 175 2.85 -9.77 -15.33
CA ASP A 175 2.63 -8.34 -15.12
C ASP A 175 3.09 -7.90 -13.72
N ASP A 176 2.81 -8.71 -12.69
CA ASP A 176 3.24 -8.43 -11.30
C ASP A 176 4.77 -8.34 -11.20
N LEU A 177 5.49 -9.21 -11.91
CA LEU A 177 6.95 -9.19 -11.96
C LEU A 177 7.47 -7.98 -12.74
N GLU A 178 6.81 -7.60 -13.84
CA GLU A 178 7.17 -6.42 -14.62
C GLU A 178 6.95 -5.11 -13.84
N ASP A 179 5.90 -5.03 -13.03
CA ASP A 179 5.64 -3.87 -12.18
C ASP A 179 6.68 -3.77 -11.06
N LEU A 180 7.05 -4.90 -10.45
CA LEU A 180 8.15 -4.93 -9.49
C LEU A 180 9.48 -4.50 -10.14
N LYS A 181 9.78 -4.96 -11.36
CA LYS A 181 10.95 -4.54 -12.13
C LYS A 181 10.94 -3.04 -12.41
N ARG A 182 9.81 -2.47 -12.83
CA ARG A 182 9.66 -1.02 -13.07
C ARG A 182 9.94 -0.23 -11.81
N LEU A 183 9.37 -0.63 -10.68
CA LEU A 183 9.56 0.02 -9.40
C LEU A 183 11.01 -0.10 -8.89
N ALA A 184 11.55 -1.31 -8.84
CA ALA A 184 12.87 -1.58 -8.29
C ALA A 184 14.02 -1.03 -9.16
N CYS A 185 13.89 -1.09 -10.49
CA CYS A 185 14.93 -0.63 -11.41
C CYS A 185 14.74 0.84 -11.85
N HIS A 186 13.84 1.60 -11.21
CA HIS A 186 13.61 3.01 -11.54
C HIS A 186 14.86 3.87 -11.27
N ASN A 187 15.50 3.70 -10.11
CA ASN A 187 16.76 4.35 -9.78
C ASN A 187 17.67 3.41 -8.96
N GLU A 188 18.92 3.83 -8.74
CA GLU A 188 19.93 2.98 -8.11
C GLU A 188 19.67 2.74 -6.61
N HIS A 189 19.13 3.73 -5.91
CA HIS A 189 18.82 3.62 -4.49
C HIS A 189 17.64 2.67 -4.23
N ALA A 190 16.59 2.75 -5.05
CA ALA A 190 15.46 1.83 -5.07
C ALA A 190 15.92 0.39 -5.32
N TYR A 191 16.79 0.21 -6.31
CA TYR A 191 17.34 -1.11 -6.65
C TYR A 191 18.14 -1.71 -5.48
N VAL A 192 19.05 -0.94 -4.89
CA VAL A 192 19.86 -1.40 -3.75
C VAL A 192 19.00 -1.71 -2.54
N TYR A 193 17.99 -0.87 -2.25
CA TYR A 193 17.03 -1.13 -1.18
C TYR A 193 16.31 -2.47 -1.39
N VAL A 194 15.69 -2.68 -2.55
CA VAL A 194 14.94 -3.91 -2.86
C VAL A 194 15.86 -5.13 -2.77
N LEU A 195 17.05 -5.05 -3.36
CA LEU A 195 18.05 -6.11 -3.33
C LEU A 195 18.45 -6.47 -1.88
N SER A 196 18.63 -5.47 -1.01
CA SER A 196 18.95 -5.71 0.42
C SER A 196 17.84 -6.40 1.20
N VAL A 197 16.58 -6.07 0.89
CA VAL A 197 15.42 -6.72 1.51
C VAL A 197 15.28 -8.15 1.01
N LEU A 198 15.37 -8.37 -0.31
CA LEU A 198 15.32 -9.72 -0.90
C LEU A 198 16.44 -10.62 -0.38
N GLN A 199 17.64 -10.07 -0.19
CA GLN A 199 18.75 -10.80 0.41
C GLN A 199 18.45 -11.16 1.86
N SER A 200 17.90 -10.25 2.66
CA SER A 200 17.49 -10.54 4.04
C SER A 200 16.42 -11.63 4.09
N LEU A 201 15.48 -11.63 3.15
CA LEU A 201 14.44 -12.66 3.03
C LEU A 201 14.95 -13.98 2.42
N SER A 202 16.18 -14.04 1.91
CA SER A 202 16.72 -15.24 1.27
C SER A 202 17.02 -16.39 2.25
N GLY A 203 17.07 -16.10 3.55
CA GLY A 203 17.22 -17.08 4.63
C GLY A 203 15.90 -17.73 5.08
N GLU A 204 14.75 -17.20 4.63
CA GLU A 204 13.42 -17.67 5.01
C GLU A 204 12.94 -18.84 4.11
N PRO A 205 11.81 -19.52 4.44
CA PRO A 205 11.29 -20.63 3.64
C PRO A 205 11.06 -20.31 2.16
N LEU A 206 10.71 -19.05 1.84
CA LEU A 206 10.54 -18.54 0.47
C LEU A 206 11.84 -18.05 -0.17
N GLY A 207 12.99 -18.26 0.47
CA GLY A 207 14.29 -17.74 0.07
C GLY A 207 14.76 -18.09 -1.35
N PRO A 208 14.51 -19.30 -1.89
CA PRO A 208 14.80 -19.61 -3.29
C PRO A 208 14.03 -18.71 -4.27
N SER A 209 12.75 -18.43 -3.99
CA SER A 209 11.93 -17.53 -4.80
C SER A 209 12.44 -16.10 -4.72
N MET A 210 12.82 -15.62 -3.53
CA MET A 210 13.41 -14.29 -3.35
C MET A 210 14.73 -14.13 -4.12
N ARG A 211 15.58 -15.16 -4.11
CA ARG A 211 16.80 -15.20 -4.92
C ARG A 211 16.50 -15.18 -6.41
N ARG A 212 15.43 -15.86 -6.85
CA ARG A 212 15.01 -15.82 -8.25
C ARG A 212 14.55 -14.42 -8.65
N VAL A 213 13.74 -13.76 -7.82
CA VAL A 213 13.32 -12.37 -8.05
C VAL A 213 14.53 -11.44 -8.16
N ALA A 214 15.49 -11.54 -7.25
CA ALA A 214 16.73 -10.76 -7.30
C ALA A 214 17.52 -10.95 -8.60
N GLN A 215 17.56 -12.18 -9.14
CA GLN A 215 18.19 -12.47 -10.44
C GLN A 215 17.44 -11.82 -11.61
N GLU A 216 16.10 -11.82 -11.60
CA GLU A 216 15.31 -11.15 -12.64
C GLU A 216 15.51 -9.63 -12.59
N LEU A 217 15.58 -9.04 -11.40
CA LEU A 217 15.91 -7.61 -11.23
C LEU A 217 17.32 -7.28 -11.74
N GLN A 218 18.30 -8.16 -11.50
CA GLN A 218 19.66 -7.99 -12.01
C GLN A 218 19.69 -8.02 -13.54
N ARG A 219 18.94 -8.94 -14.17
CA ARG A 219 18.82 -9.00 -15.63
C ARG A 219 18.16 -7.76 -16.20
N GLU A 220 17.13 -7.25 -15.53
CA GLU A 220 16.44 -6.03 -15.93
C GLU A 220 17.35 -4.80 -15.83
N LEU A 221 18.08 -4.64 -14.73
CA LEU A 221 19.02 -3.53 -14.62
C LEU A 221 20.15 -3.63 -15.67
N ALA A 222 20.58 -4.85 -15.99
CA ALA A 222 21.55 -5.10 -17.06
C ALA A 222 21.00 -4.78 -18.46
N SER A 223 19.72 -5.08 -18.74
CA SER A 223 19.07 -4.75 -20.02
C SER A 223 19.00 -3.23 -20.25
N ARG A 224 18.91 -2.45 -19.16
CA ARG A 224 18.96 -0.97 -19.15
C ARG A 224 20.38 -0.39 -19.29
N GLY A 225 21.39 -1.20 -19.62
CA GLY A 225 22.77 -0.77 -19.79
C GLY A 225 23.56 -0.59 -18.50
N LYS A 226 22.99 -0.93 -17.34
CA LYS A 226 23.62 -0.81 -16.01
C LYS A 226 24.12 -2.15 -15.45
N GLY A 227 24.55 -3.07 -16.33
CA GLY A 227 24.94 -4.43 -15.94
C GLY A 227 26.11 -4.48 -14.94
N ARG A 228 27.12 -3.63 -15.14
CA ARG A 228 28.27 -3.55 -14.21
C ARG A 228 27.83 -3.07 -12.82
N GLN A 229 26.94 -2.09 -12.75
CA GLN A 229 26.39 -1.61 -11.48
C GLN A 229 25.56 -2.71 -10.80
N ALA A 230 24.72 -3.42 -11.55
CA ALA A 230 23.92 -4.52 -11.04
C ALA A 230 24.77 -5.61 -10.37
N GLU A 231 25.89 -5.98 -11.00
CA GLU A 231 26.87 -6.94 -10.46
C GLU A 231 27.55 -6.43 -9.19
N LEU A 232 27.98 -5.16 -9.18
CA LEU A 232 28.63 -4.55 -8.01
C LEU A 232 27.67 -4.50 -6.82
N PHE A 233 26.43 -4.07 -7.04
CA PHE A 233 25.40 -4.03 -5.99
C PHE A 233 25.08 -5.44 -5.47
N HIS A 234 24.87 -6.41 -6.36
CA HIS A 234 24.62 -7.80 -5.96
C HIS A 234 25.78 -8.38 -5.15
N THR A 235 27.02 -8.15 -5.60
CA THR A 235 28.21 -8.64 -4.89
C THR A 235 28.36 -8.00 -3.52
N ALA A 236 28.10 -6.69 -3.42
CA ALA A 236 28.16 -5.95 -2.16
C ALA A 236 27.10 -6.43 -1.16
N VAL A 237 25.85 -6.56 -1.60
CA VAL A 237 24.72 -6.93 -0.74
C VAL A 237 24.78 -8.40 -0.32
N SER A 238 25.23 -9.30 -1.20
CA SER A 238 25.37 -10.70 -0.83
C SER A 238 26.53 -10.94 0.14
N GLY A 239 27.47 -9.99 0.34
CA GLY A 239 28.63 -10.19 1.23
C GLY A 239 29.88 -10.72 0.51
N GLY A 240 29.94 -10.58 -0.81
CA GLY A 240 31.14 -10.87 -1.61
C GLY A 240 32.35 -10.01 -1.19
N ALA A 241 32.13 -8.88 -0.51
CA ALA A 241 33.18 -8.06 0.08
C ALA A 241 34.10 -8.83 1.04
N ALA A 242 33.63 -9.91 1.67
CA ALA A 242 34.46 -10.78 2.52
C ALA A 242 35.50 -11.62 1.71
N HIS A 243 35.31 -11.73 0.40
CA HIS A 243 36.16 -12.53 -0.51
C HIS A 243 36.59 -11.70 -1.72
N THR A 244 37.32 -10.62 -1.47
CA THR A 244 37.72 -9.60 -2.46
C THR A 244 38.44 -10.19 -3.69
N GLN A 245 39.34 -11.15 -3.50
CA GLN A 245 40.07 -11.80 -4.60
C GLN A 245 39.15 -12.63 -5.51
N ALA A 246 38.21 -13.38 -4.92
CA ALA A 246 37.23 -14.14 -5.70
C ALA A 246 36.29 -13.20 -6.47
N CYS A 247 35.83 -12.12 -5.83
CA CYS A 247 34.96 -11.14 -6.45
C CYS A 247 35.65 -10.36 -7.58
N ALA A 248 36.92 -10.01 -7.44
CA ALA A 248 37.69 -9.34 -8.49
C ALA A 248 37.82 -10.22 -9.75
N ALA A 249 38.17 -11.51 -9.57
CA ALA A 249 38.25 -12.48 -10.67
C ALA A 249 36.90 -12.68 -11.36
N LEU A 250 35.80 -12.78 -10.60
CA LEU A 250 34.45 -12.90 -11.16
C LEU A 250 34.02 -11.63 -11.91
N THR A 251 34.24 -10.45 -11.33
CA THR A 251 33.88 -9.16 -11.95
C THR A 251 34.63 -8.94 -13.27
N SER A 252 35.91 -9.33 -13.33
CA SER A 252 36.73 -9.29 -14.55
C SER A 252 36.16 -10.19 -15.67
N MET A 253 35.84 -11.45 -15.34
CA MET A 253 35.29 -12.40 -16.32
C MET A 253 33.86 -12.05 -16.76
N MET A 254 33.01 -11.56 -15.84
CA MET A 254 31.65 -11.13 -16.17
C MET A 254 31.64 -9.85 -17.02
N GLY A 255 32.46 -8.85 -16.65
CA GLY A 255 32.56 -7.59 -17.39
C GLY A 255 33.05 -7.78 -18.84
N THR A 256 33.92 -8.76 -19.09
CA THR A 256 34.40 -9.10 -20.44
C THR A 256 33.52 -10.14 -21.16
N ARG A 257 32.53 -10.72 -20.46
CA ARG A 257 31.74 -11.88 -20.89
C ARG A 257 32.61 -13.03 -21.41
N LYS A 258 33.84 -13.16 -20.91
CA LYS A 258 34.83 -14.16 -21.31
C LYS A 258 35.56 -14.68 -20.09
N THR A 259 35.76 -16.00 -20.05
CA THR A 259 36.64 -16.61 -19.07
C THR A 259 38.09 -16.40 -19.47
N ASN A 260 38.96 -16.06 -18.51
CA ASN A 260 40.41 -16.03 -18.75
C ASN A 260 41.15 -17.01 -17.82
N PRO A 261 42.28 -17.59 -18.26
CA PRO A 261 42.99 -18.62 -17.49
C PRO A 261 43.50 -18.13 -16.13
N SER A 262 43.94 -16.87 -16.04
CA SER A 262 44.49 -16.30 -14.81
C SER A 262 43.45 -16.18 -13.70
N ASP A 263 42.25 -15.69 -14.02
CA ASP A 263 41.15 -15.56 -13.07
C ASP A 263 40.60 -16.93 -12.66
N ILE A 264 40.53 -17.89 -13.59
CA ILE A 264 40.17 -19.29 -13.26
C ILE A 264 41.18 -19.93 -12.32
N LEU A 265 42.49 -19.76 -12.57
CA LEU A 265 43.54 -20.30 -11.69
C LEU A 265 43.49 -19.66 -10.30
N THR A 266 43.15 -18.37 -10.23
CA THR A 266 42.96 -17.65 -8.96
C THR A 266 41.78 -18.23 -8.18
N LEU A 267 40.62 -18.43 -8.83
CA LEU A 267 39.46 -19.07 -8.22
C LEU A 267 39.76 -20.52 -7.79
N HIS A 268 40.46 -21.29 -8.62
CA HIS A 268 40.86 -22.65 -8.29
C HIS A 268 41.69 -22.69 -7.00
N LYS A 269 42.72 -21.85 -6.89
CA LYS A 269 43.57 -21.78 -5.67
C LYS A 269 42.77 -21.40 -4.42
N LEU A 270 41.80 -20.50 -4.56
CA LEU A 270 40.93 -20.05 -3.46
C LEU A 270 39.98 -21.15 -2.98
N TYR A 271 39.42 -21.97 -3.88
CA TYR A 271 38.52 -23.07 -3.53
C TYR A 271 39.23 -24.38 -3.17
N ALA A 272 40.46 -24.59 -3.67
CA ALA A 272 41.31 -25.74 -3.36
C ALA A 272 42.07 -25.61 -2.02
N GLY A 273 42.04 -24.42 -1.39
CA GLY A 273 42.72 -24.16 -0.12
C GLY A 273 44.24 -23.95 -0.25
N GLU A 274 44.74 -23.80 -1.47
CA GLU A 274 46.18 -23.63 -1.77
C GLU A 274 46.65 -22.17 -1.63
N GLY A 275 45.72 -21.24 -1.42
CA GLY A 275 45.98 -19.82 -1.16
C GLY A 275 45.95 -19.47 0.33
N GLY A 276 46.96 -19.91 1.10
CA GLY A 276 47.32 -19.39 2.43
C GLY A 276 46.18 -18.93 3.37
N GLY A 277 45.61 -19.87 4.14
CA GLY A 277 45.09 -19.59 5.49
C GLY A 277 43.64 -19.09 5.66
N GLY A 278 42.82 -19.05 4.61
CA GLY A 278 41.40 -18.65 4.71
C GLY A 278 40.42 -19.80 4.45
N ARG A 279 39.28 -19.82 5.15
CA ARG A 279 38.12 -20.68 4.81
C ARG A 279 37.74 -20.42 3.34
N PRO A 280 37.48 -21.45 2.52
CA PRO A 280 37.13 -21.25 1.12
C PRO A 280 35.90 -20.35 0.99
N PRO A 281 35.80 -19.54 -0.08
CA PRO A 281 34.60 -18.74 -0.33
C PRO A 281 33.35 -19.64 -0.36
N PRO A 282 32.21 -19.16 0.15
CA PRO A 282 31.01 -19.97 0.22
C PRO A 282 30.50 -20.31 -1.20
N ARG A 283 30.15 -21.59 -1.43
CA ARG A 283 29.68 -22.10 -2.75
C ARG A 283 28.38 -21.46 -3.21
N GLN A 284 27.56 -20.99 -2.27
CA GLN A 284 26.49 -20.03 -2.48
C GLN A 284 26.59 -19.02 -1.36
N VAL A 285 26.44 -17.74 -1.68
CA VAL A 285 26.43 -16.70 -0.66
C VAL A 285 25.08 -16.75 0.06
N SER A 286 25.01 -17.67 1.02
CA SER A 286 23.89 -17.87 1.92
C SER A 286 24.40 -17.56 3.32
N PHE A 287 23.93 -16.46 3.88
CA PHE A 287 23.99 -16.23 5.32
C PHE A 287 22.58 -16.49 5.86
N GLY A 288 22.52 -17.36 6.87
CA GLY A 288 21.39 -17.39 7.79
C GLY A 288 21.48 -16.24 8.79
#